data_AF-A0A8X7MXW2-F1
#
_entry.id   AF-A0A8X7MXW2-F1
#
_cell.length_a   1.000
_cell.length_b   1.000
_cell.length_c   1.000
_cell.angle_alpha   90.00
_cell.angle_beta   90.00
_cell.angle_gamma   90.00
#
_symmetry.space_group_name_H-M   'P 1'
#
loop_
_entity.id
_entity.type
_entity.pdbx_description
1 polymer ?
#
loop_
_entity_poly.entity_id
_entity_poly.type
_entity_poly.pdbx_seq_one_letter_code
_entity_poly.pdbx_strand_id
1 'polypeptide(L)'
;MLHLSPARAAAVAVAAAAPASATFTNTASASSRVQSRRNSIAASAGVAPVAASSFSVYSSASQQYQRNRSLSLLALSASRRAQELPRHYAIIANAAASTSSTSSSSYSSSSSTGIPSASSATSSSSKRSLNQDEDDDSAGSRPRRSLLYVPGSSEKMIKGSQKTDADCIIFDLEDSVAPHRKGAARETVLHGLNAAPRPGPELAVRINPPSGDIALASDDLDIVLPSHALQALVLPKVESAEDVFLVLDKASLLRPEGSPPIALILSVESAASLHNMPTIISEVQQRIAELTHADPSNPAPPPAYLSALLFASEDFCAATSIIRTRSRHSLLVPRAQVVLTARAFGLSAIDMVCVDIKDEACLTEEAQEAKELGFDAKQVVHPSQVGPVQRIFAPSEAEVRRAARITFFYQKGIAAHLGAVSLPDEDDPNGSATMIDAPMLKQADAVLAKARAARMAVPDIAAEEEERKKQGNGGGANGKVGDAVSAVSGGNAKGKEGGLPLSKR
;
A
#
# COMPACT_ATOMS: atom_id res chain seq x y z
N MET A 1 -25.44 -8.09 -73.35
CA MET A 1 -25.98 -6.73 -73.16
C MET A 1 -25.74 -6.38 -71.68
N LEU A 2 -24.85 -5.44 -71.31
CA LEU A 2 -24.96 -3.96 -71.44
C LEU A 2 -26.05 -3.43 -70.48
N HIS A 3 -25.88 -2.44 -69.57
CA HIS A 3 -24.87 -1.37 -69.27
C HIS A 3 -24.87 -1.10 -67.72
N LEU A 4 -23.97 -0.38 -67.01
CA LEU A 4 -22.64 0.25 -67.27
C LEU A 4 -21.83 0.55 -65.95
N SER A 5 -20.69 1.24 -66.11
CA SER A 5 -19.64 1.75 -65.21
C SER A 5 -19.99 2.53 -63.90
N PRO A 6 -19.06 2.58 -62.91
CA PRO A 6 -19.06 3.45 -61.71
C PRO A 6 -18.03 4.62 -61.76
N ALA A 7 -18.04 5.49 -60.74
CA ALA A 7 -16.96 6.38 -60.26
C ALA A 7 -17.33 6.90 -58.84
N ARG A 8 -16.45 7.44 -57.96
CA ARG A 8 -15.02 7.80 -58.02
C ARG A 8 -14.41 7.74 -56.60
N ALA A 9 -13.09 7.66 -56.47
CA ALA A 9 -12.36 7.70 -55.18
C ALA A 9 -11.23 8.75 -55.19
N ALA A 10 -10.74 9.12 -54.00
CA ALA A 10 -9.44 9.79 -53.81
C ALA A 10 -8.91 9.53 -52.39
N ALA A 11 -7.63 9.17 -52.29
CA ALA A 11 -6.86 9.12 -51.05
C ALA A 11 -5.45 9.68 -51.34
N VAL A 12 -4.81 10.30 -50.34
CA VAL A 12 -3.46 10.86 -50.49
C VAL A 12 -2.65 10.49 -49.25
N ALA A 13 -1.47 9.90 -49.48
CA ALA A 13 -0.45 9.69 -48.46
C ALA A 13 0.62 10.79 -48.54
N VAL A 14 1.28 11.09 -47.42
CA VAL A 14 2.38 12.06 -47.36
C VAL A 14 3.71 11.32 -47.23
N ALA A 15 4.68 11.68 -48.07
CA ALA A 15 6.06 11.21 -48.01
C ALA A 15 7.00 12.38 -47.67
N ALA A 16 8.16 12.07 -47.08
CA ALA A 16 9.07 13.07 -46.51
C ALA A 16 10.09 13.63 -47.53
N ALA A 17 10.43 14.92 -47.38
CA ALA A 17 11.66 15.51 -47.93
C ALA A 17 12.06 16.80 -47.18
N ALA A 18 13.37 16.99 -46.97
CA ALA A 18 14.05 18.20 -46.50
C ALA A 18 15.56 18.03 -46.79
N PRO A 19 16.44 19.05 -46.66
CA PRO A 19 16.23 20.50 -46.48
C PRO A 19 16.95 21.36 -47.57
N ALA A 20 16.86 22.70 -47.52
CA ALA A 20 18.00 23.62 -47.78
C ALA A 20 17.69 25.14 -47.64
N SER A 21 18.49 25.81 -46.80
CA SER A 21 19.08 27.16 -46.91
C SER A 21 18.46 28.31 -47.75
N ALA A 22 18.18 29.43 -47.06
CA ALA A 22 18.37 30.81 -47.55
C ALA A 22 18.74 31.74 -46.37
N THR A 23 19.41 32.88 -46.60
CA THR A 23 20.05 33.71 -45.54
C THR A 23 19.88 35.22 -45.73
N PHE A 24 20.00 35.96 -44.60
CA PHE A 24 20.10 37.44 -44.49
C PHE A 24 18.81 38.21 -44.87
N THR A 25 18.57 39.47 -44.45
CA THR A 25 19.50 40.50 -43.91
C THR A 25 18.86 41.36 -42.79
N ASN A 26 19.69 42.06 -42.01
CA ASN A 26 19.32 43.05 -40.99
C ASN A 26 19.29 44.49 -41.58
N THR A 27 18.35 45.34 -41.17
CA THR A 27 18.42 46.82 -41.32
C THR A 27 17.74 47.56 -40.15
N ALA A 28 18.28 48.74 -39.80
CA ALA A 28 17.71 49.66 -38.81
C ALA A 28 17.89 51.12 -39.25
N SER A 29 16.90 51.98 -38.99
CA SER A 29 16.92 53.46 -39.05
C SER A 29 15.48 54.03 -38.96
N ALA A 30 15.21 55.30 -38.62
CA ALA A 30 15.92 56.29 -37.80
C ALA A 30 14.99 57.51 -37.55
N SER A 31 15.32 58.34 -36.54
CA SER A 31 14.82 59.73 -36.35
C SER A 31 13.32 59.90 -35.97
N SER A 32 12.86 61.02 -35.40
CA SER A 32 13.51 62.32 -35.10
C SER A 32 13.09 62.91 -33.72
N ARG A 33 13.70 64.04 -33.31
CA ARG A 33 13.37 64.82 -32.09
C ARG A 33 12.35 65.93 -32.39
N VAL A 34 11.59 66.38 -31.38
CA VAL A 34 11.38 67.81 -30.95
C VAL A 34 10.39 67.86 -29.75
N GLN A 35 10.23 68.95 -28.97
CA GLN A 35 11.13 69.54 -27.97
C GLN A 35 10.40 70.63 -27.15
N SER A 36 10.72 70.80 -25.86
CA SER A 36 10.21 71.86 -24.93
C SER A 36 8.75 71.68 -24.45
N ARG A 37 8.26 72.30 -23.36
CA ARG A 37 8.79 73.41 -22.50
C ARG A 37 8.85 73.06 -21.00
N ARG A 38 9.54 73.94 -20.25
CA ARG A 38 9.66 73.97 -18.78
C ARG A 38 8.36 74.42 -18.10
N ASN A 39 8.20 74.06 -16.82
CA ASN A 39 7.97 75.07 -15.77
C ASN A 39 8.54 74.58 -14.42
N SER A 40 8.80 75.50 -13.50
CA SER A 40 9.57 75.22 -12.28
C SER A 40 9.27 76.20 -11.14
N ILE A 41 8.93 75.66 -9.96
CA ILE A 41 9.02 76.24 -8.59
C ILE A 41 9.05 74.99 -7.68
N ALA A 42 10.01 74.67 -6.81
CA ALA A 42 10.96 75.41 -5.96
C ALA A 42 10.48 75.61 -4.51
N ALA A 43 10.74 74.62 -3.64
CA ALA A 43 10.95 74.77 -2.19
C ALA A 43 11.51 73.47 -1.56
N SER A 44 12.76 73.47 -1.08
CA SER A 44 13.32 72.44 -0.20
C SER A 44 14.50 73.00 0.62
N ALA A 45 14.76 72.45 1.81
CA ALA A 45 15.81 72.91 2.72
C ALA A 45 16.32 71.75 3.62
N GLY A 46 17.64 71.67 3.85
CA GLY A 46 18.30 70.62 4.66
C GLY A 46 18.40 69.25 3.94
N VAL A 47 19.55 68.60 3.66
CA VAL A 47 20.95 68.64 4.17
C VAL A 47 21.03 68.17 5.64
N ALA A 48 21.73 67.09 6.02
CA ALA A 48 22.72 66.22 5.34
C ALA A 48 22.57 64.70 5.73
N PRO A 49 23.22 63.75 5.02
CA PRO A 49 23.09 62.30 5.26
C PRO A 49 24.22 61.67 6.10
N VAL A 50 24.02 60.43 6.59
CA VAL A 50 25.06 59.60 7.23
C VAL A 50 25.05 58.16 6.68
N ALA A 51 26.25 57.70 6.29
CA ALA A 51 26.72 56.34 5.96
C ALA A 51 25.72 55.17 5.78
N ALA A 52 25.70 54.62 4.55
CA ALA A 52 25.22 53.26 4.26
C ALA A 52 26.28 52.47 3.49
N SER A 53 27.08 51.64 4.18
CA SER A 53 28.08 50.75 3.55
C SER A 53 28.73 49.75 4.52
N SER A 54 28.12 48.58 4.75
CA SER A 54 28.78 47.36 5.30
C SER A 54 27.87 46.10 5.30
N PHE A 55 27.18 45.77 4.20
CA PHE A 55 26.27 44.60 4.18
C PHE A 55 26.29 43.72 2.91
N SER A 56 27.24 43.90 1.98
CA SER A 56 27.25 43.21 0.68
C SER A 56 28.31 42.10 0.54
N VAL A 57 29.13 41.83 1.55
CA VAL A 57 30.32 40.95 1.42
C VAL A 57 30.13 39.57 2.06
N TYR A 58 29.28 39.44 3.10
CA TYR A 58 29.05 38.15 3.77
C TYR A 58 28.14 37.17 2.99
N SER A 59 27.27 37.68 2.09
CA SER A 59 26.31 36.84 1.37
C SER A 59 26.95 35.90 0.34
N SER A 60 28.02 36.34 -0.34
CA SER A 60 28.66 35.56 -1.41
C SER A 60 29.53 34.43 -0.86
N ALA A 61 30.30 34.70 0.20
CA ALA A 61 31.16 33.70 0.85
C ALA A 61 30.35 32.50 1.38
N SER A 62 29.22 32.75 2.05
CA SER A 62 28.35 31.69 2.56
C SER A 62 27.69 30.86 1.45
N GLN A 63 27.20 31.50 0.39
CA GLN A 63 26.65 30.79 -0.78
C GLN A 63 27.72 29.93 -1.49
N GLN A 64 28.94 30.43 -1.61
CA GLN A 64 30.03 29.70 -2.26
C GLN A 64 30.53 28.53 -1.41
N TYR A 65 30.57 28.68 -0.07
CA TYR A 65 30.82 27.58 0.86
C TYR A 65 29.75 26.49 0.77
N GLN A 66 28.46 26.86 0.74
CA GLN A 66 27.35 25.90 0.58
C GLN A 66 27.40 25.16 -0.77
N ARG A 67 27.68 25.86 -1.88
CA ARG A 67 27.88 25.23 -3.21
C ARG A 67 29.03 24.23 -3.22
N ASN A 68 30.15 24.56 -2.58
CA ASN A 68 31.29 23.65 -2.50
C ASN A 68 30.97 22.40 -1.66
N ARG A 69 30.16 22.55 -0.59
CA ARG A 69 29.69 21.42 0.23
C ARG A 69 28.71 20.51 -0.52
N SER A 70 27.77 21.06 -1.30
CA SER A 70 26.84 20.20 -2.07
C SER A 70 27.53 19.49 -3.23
N LEU A 71 28.51 20.13 -3.90
CA LEU A 71 29.34 19.47 -4.91
C LEU A 71 30.20 18.34 -4.34
N SER A 72 30.76 18.48 -3.14
CA SER A 72 31.54 17.40 -2.52
C SER A 72 30.68 16.23 -2.04
N LEU A 73 29.45 16.47 -1.60
CA LEU A 73 28.47 15.41 -1.30
C LEU A 73 28.02 14.66 -2.55
N LEU A 74 27.77 15.35 -3.67
CA LEU A 74 27.48 14.74 -4.97
C LEU A 74 28.66 13.89 -5.49
N ALA A 75 29.90 14.34 -5.29
CA ALA A 75 31.08 13.55 -5.63
C ALA A 75 31.19 12.28 -4.78
N LEU A 76 30.86 12.35 -3.48
CA LEU A 76 30.86 11.20 -2.58
C LEU A 76 29.75 10.18 -2.92
N SER A 77 28.53 10.60 -3.23
CA SER A 77 27.45 9.69 -3.63
C SER A 77 27.68 9.05 -5.00
N ALA A 78 28.20 9.81 -5.97
CA ALA A 78 28.64 9.27 -7.25
C ALA A 78 29.79 8.24 -7.09
N SER A 79 30.74 8.50 -6.20
CA SER A 79 31.85 7.57 -5.93
C SER A 79 31.39 6.27 -5.26
N ARG A 80 30.36 6.31 -4.38
CA ARG A 80 29.71 5.09 -3.85
C ARG A 80 28.99 4.30 -4.94
N ARG A 81 28.12 4.93 -5.73
CA ARG A 81 27.41 4.28 -6.86
C ARG A 81 28.37 3.59 -7.84
N ALA A 82 29.55 4.18 -8.09
CA ALA A 82 30.57 3.58 -8.95
C ALA A 82 31.23 2.30 -8.37
N GLN A 83 31.17 2.09 -7.06
CA GLN A 83 31.75 0.91 -6.38
C GLN A 83 30.76 -0.24 -6.16
N GLU A 84 29.45 0.02 -6.20
CA GLU A 84 28.42 -0.95 -5.83
C GLU A 84 27.84 -1.72 -7.03
N LEU A 85 27.91 -1.16 -8.25
CA LEU A 85 27.47 -1.81 -9.50
C LEU A 85 27.87 -3.30 -9.66
N PRO A 86 29.08 -3.76 -9.28
CA PRO A 86 29.45 -5.18 -9.37
C PRO A 86 28.78 -6.10 -8.35
N ARG A 87 28.17 -5.58 -7.27
CA ARG A 87 27.64 -6.39 -6.15
C ARG A 87 26.20 -6.84 -6.31
N HIS A 88 25.38 -6.10 -7.07
CA HIS A 88 23.93 -6.38 -7.15
C HIS A 88 23.58 -7.74 -7.78
N TYR A 89 24.46 -8.34 -8.59
CA TYR A 89 24.27 -9.69 -9.12
C TYR A 89 24.54 -10.83 -8.11
N ALA A 90 25.22 -10.56 -6.99
CA ALA A 90 25.58 -11.61 -6.02
C ALA A 90 24.47 -11.89 -5.00
N ILE A 91 23.63 -10.90 -4.68
CA ILE A 91 22.62 -11.00 -3.60
C ILE A 91 21.51 -12.00 -3.96
N ILE A 92 21.10 -12.05 -5.23
CA ILE A 92 20.08 -12.98 -5.73
C ILE A 92 20.57 -14.45 -5.66
N ALA A 93 21.88 -14.70 -5.74
CA ALA A 93 22.44 -16.06 -5.71
C ALA A 93 22.46 -16.67 -4.29
N ASN A 94 22.85 -15.89 -3.28
CA ASN A 94 23.02 -16.42 -1.91
C ASN A 94 21.69 -16.71 -1.18
N ALA A 95 20.60 -16.05 -1.56
CA ALA A 95 19.27 -16.34 -1.01
C ALA A 95 18.81 -17.79 -1.31
N ALA A 96 19.21 -18.35 -2.46
CA ALA A 96 18.87 -19.71 -2.86
C ALA A 96 19.72 -20.81 -2.17
N ALA A 97 20.87 -20.44 -1.58
CA ALA A 97 21.81 -21.40 -0.97
C ALA A 97 21.49 -21.73 0.51
N SER A 98 20.52 -21.06 1.12
CA SER A 98 20.25 -21.13 2.57
C SER A 98 19.14 -22.14 2.96
N THR A 99 18.53 -22.82 1.99
CA THR A 99 17.35 -23.70 2.21
C THR A 99 17.52 -25.09 1.61
N SER A 100 18.66 -25.75 1.87
CA SER A 100 18.94 -27.11 1.36
C SER A 100 19.81 -27.95 2.30
N SER A 101 19.29 -28.28 3.48
CA SER A 101 19.86 -29.27 4.41
C SER A 101 18.85 -30.36 4.78
N THR A 102 18.55 -31.25 3.82
CA THR A 102 17.73 -32.45 4.03
C THR A 102 18.49 -33.48 4.86
N SER A 103 18.21 -33.56 6.16
CA SER A 103 18.76 -34.59 7.05
C SER A 103 18.18 -35.98 6.71
N SER A 104 18.99 -36.84 6.10
CA SER A 104 18.62 -38.22 5.78
C SER A 104 18.69 -39.14 7.01
N SER A 105 17.57 -39.75 7.38
CA SER A 105 17.48 -40.72 8.48
C SER A 105 17.80 -42.13 7.99
N SER A 106 19.03 -42.61 8.21
CA SER A 106 19.42 -44.00 7.97
C SER A 106 19.10 -44.91 9.14
N TYR A 107 18.35 -45.99 8.88
CA TYR A 107 18.08 -47.04 9.85
C TYR A 107 19.36 -47.82 10.19
N SER A 108 19.66 -47.99 11.48
CA SER A 108 20.56 -49.05 11.98
C SER A 108 20.22 -49.38 13.44
N SER A 109 20.48 -50.62 13.85
CA SER A 109 20.00 -51.21 15.10
C SER A 109 21.15 -51.71 15.99
N SER A 110 21.01 -51.58 17.32
CA SER A 110 21.28 -52.66 18.31
C SER A 110 21.32 -52.21 19.78
N SER A 111 20.97 -53.15 20.67
CA SER A 111 21.44 -53.34 22.06
C SER A 111 21.50 -52.18 23.08
N SER A 112 20.45 -52.10 23.91
CA SER A 112 20.46 -52.20 25.39
C SER A 112 21.63 -51.62 26.23
N THR A 113 21.30 -50.78 27.23
CA THR A 113 21.30 -51.15 28.69
C THR A 113 20.87 -49.95 29.58
N GLY A 114 20.38 -50.23 30.80
CA GLY A 114 20.26 -49.25 31.90
C GLY A 114 18.84 -48.78 32.28
N ILE A 115 18.39 -49.12 33.50
CA ILE A 115 17.18 -48.59 34.18
C ILE A 115 17.60 -48.28 35.65
N PRO A 116 17.35 -47.06 36.16
CA PRO A 116 16.33 -46.80 37.21
C PRO A 116 15.33 -45.73 36.73
N SER A 117 14.01 -45.71 36.99
CA SER A 117 13.24 -45.81 38.26
C SER A 117 13.56 -44.66 39.26
N ALA A 118 12.61 -43.94 39.87
CA ALA A 118 11.15 -43.85 39.74
C ALA A 118 10.69 -42.39 40.03
N SER A 119 9.43 -41.98 39.84
CA SER A 119 8.35 -42.16 40.84
C SER A 119 7.08 -41.39 40.41
N SER A 120 5.97 -41.52 41.16
CA SER A 120 4.62 -41.10 40.75
C SER A 120 3.94 -40.10 41.69
N ALA A 121 3.16 -39.19 41.10
CA ALA A 121 2.08 -38.42 41.75
C ALA A 121 1.01 -38.12 40.67
N THR A 122 -0.07 -38.89 40.58
CA THR A 122 -1.36 -38.71 41.29
C THR A 122 -2.11 -37.43 40.92
N SER A 123 -3.38 -37.60 40.57
CA SER A 123 -4.27 -36.57 40.04
C SER A 123 -4.79 -35.61 41.11
N SER A 124 -5.12 -34.38 40.69
CA SER A 124 -6.33 -33.73 41.18
C SER A 124 -7.06 -33.06 40.01
N SER A 125 -8.38 -33.17 40.01
CA SER A 125 -9.24 -32.55 39.00
C SER A 125 -9.81 -31.24 39.53
N SER A 126 -9.89 -30.23 38.67
CA SER A 126 -10.63 -29.00 38.96
C SER A 126 -11.19 -28.42 37.67
N LYS A 127 -12.51 -28.55 37.51
CA LYS A 127 -13.25 -27.81 36.49
C LYS A 127 -13.18 -26.33 36.86
N ARG A 128 -12.57 -25.49 36.02
CA ARG A 128 -12.78 -24.04 36.07
C ARG A 128 -13.71 -23.65 34.93
N SER A 129 -14.59 -22.68 35.19
CA SER A 129 -15.67 -22.34 34.26
C SER A 129 -15.14 -21.78 32.95
N LEU A 130 -15.88 -22.04 31.87
CA LEU A 130 -15.96 -21.14 30.73
C LEU A 130 -16.67 -19.85 31.13
N ASN A 131 -16.66 -18.86 30.24
CA ASN A 131 -17.22 -17.51 30.39
C ASN A 131 -16.34 -16.55 31.20
N GLN A 132 -15.22 -16.17 30.59
CA GLN A 132 -14.62 -14.85 30.79
C GLN A 132 -14.13 -14.37 29.42
N ASP A 133 -15.04 -13.81 28.64
CA ASP A 133 -14.72 -13.00 27.46
C ASP A 133 -14.14 -11.68 27.96
N GLU A 134 -12.88 -11.70 28.38
CA GLU A 134 -12.13 -10.47 28.63
C GLU A 134 -11.71 -9.91 27.27
N ASP A 135 -12.06 -8.65 27.00
CA ASP A 135 -11.70 -7.93 25.77
C ASP A 135 -10.17 -7.73 25.70
N ASP A 136 -9.46 -8.74 25.22
CA ASP A 136 -8.04 -8.67 24.88
C ASP A 136 -7.88 -7.72 23.67
N ASP A 137 -7.71 -6.43 23.95
CA ASP A 137 -7.53 -5.34 22.97
C ASP A 137 -6.12 -5.40 22.34
N SER A 138 -5.72 -6.59 21.90
CA SER A 138 -4.37 -7.03 21.55
C SER A 138 -3.90 -6.46 20.20
N ALA A 139 -3.71 -5.13 20.15
CA ALA A 139 -3.22 -4.41 18.97
C ALA A 139 -3.99 -4.74 17.68
N GLY A 140 -5.32 -4.92 17.79
CA GLY A 140 -6.18 -5.28 16.67
C GLY A 140 -6.09 -4.24 15.55
N SER A 141 -5.36 -4.58 14.48
CA SER A 141 -5.06 -3.66 13.38
C SER A 141 -6.36 -3.11 12.80
N ARG A 142 -6.59 -1.82 13.05
CA ARG A 142 -7.84 -1.14 12.71
C ARG A 142 -7.96 -1.12 11.19
N PRO A 143 -9.14 -1.45 10.61
CA PRO A 143 -9.29 -1.48 9.16
C PRO A 143 -8.95 -0.11 8.59
N ARG A 144 -8.22 -0.09 7.46
CA ARG A 144 -7.80 1.14 6.75
C ARG A 144 -8.29 1.13 5.29
N ARG A 145 -9.53 0.69 5.05
CA ARG A 145 -10.13 0.49 3.72
C ARG A 145 -10.34 1.80 2.95
N SER A 146 -10.59 2.89 3.66
CA SER A 146 -10.86 4.23 3.10
C SER A 146 -10.01 5.30 3.78
N LEU A 147 -9.29 6.10 3.00
CA LEU A 147 -8.54 7.26 3.50
C LEU A 147 -9.17 8.55 2.97
N LEU A 148 -9.90 9.28 3.82
CA LEU A 148 -10.61 10.51 3.47
C LEU A 148 -9.69 11.73 3.59
N TYR A 149 -9.34 12.34 2.46
CA TYR A 149 -8.65 13.63 2.42
C TYR A 149 -9.54 14.78 2.85
N VAL A 150 -8.97 15.70 3.63
CA VAL A 150 -9.63 16.88 4.19
C VAL A 150 -8.66 18.06 4.16
N PRO A 151 -8.98 19.17 3.47
CA PRO A 151 -8.07 20.31 3.38
C PRO A 151 -7.77 20.91 4.76
N GLY A 152 -6.50 20.92 5.16
CA GLY A 152 -6.03 21.41 6.46
C GLY A 152 -6.34 22.89 6.70
N SER A 153 -6.55 23.66 5.64
CA SER A 153 -6.98 25.06 5.69
C SER A 153 -8.48 25.28 6.00
N SER A 154 -9.24 24.20 6.23
CA SER A 154 -10.71 24.21 6.35
C SER A 154 -11.22 23.57 7.65
N GLU A 155 -11.20 24.36 8.74
CA GLU A 155 -11.70 23.97 10.07
C GLU A 155 -13.12 23.35 10.02
N LYS A 156 -14.00 23.89 9.16
CA LYS A 156 -15.36 23.36 8.95
C LYS A 156 -15.35 21.93 8.42
N MET A 157 -14.44 21.60 7.50
CA MET A 157 -14.35 20.26 6.92
C MET A 157 -13.67 19.28 7.88
N ILE A 158 -12.67 19.73 8.65
CA ILE A 158 -12.05 18.96 9.75
C ILE A 158 -13.10 18.57 10.82
N LYS A 159 -13.90 19.54 11.28
CA LYS A 159 -15.02 19.28 12.24
C LYS A 159 -16.17 18.47 11.63
N GLY A 160 -16.23 18.36 10.30
CA GLY A 160 -17.20 17.56 9.57
C GLY A 160 -16.75 16.11 9.37
N SER A 161 -15.48 15.89 9.00
CA SER A 161 -14.93 14.56 8.70
C SER A 161 -14.88 13.66 9.92
N GLN A 162 -14.65 14.20 11.12
CA GLN A 162 -14.70 13.46 12.39
C GLN A 162 -16.08 12.83 12.70
N LYS A 163 -17.11 13.10 11.87
CA LYS A 163 -18.45 12.51 11.95
C LYS A 163 -18.76 11.52 10.82
N THR A 164 -17.78 11.19 9.99
CA THR A 164 -17.91 10.15 8.96
C THR A 164 -17.36 8.84 9.47
N ASP A 165 -17.87 7.73 8.96
CA ASP A 165 -17.38 6.38 9.30
C ASP A 165 -16.01 6.06 8.67
N ALA A 166 -15.28 7.06 8.16
CA ALA A 166 -14.04 6.86 7.43
C ALA A 166 -12.95 6.23 8.31
N ASP A 167 -12.51 5.02 7.96
CA ASP A 167 -11.44 4.28 8.64
C ASP A 167 -10.23 5.17 9.00
N CYS A 168 -9.79 6.01 8.06
CA CYS A 168 -8.72 6.99 8.23
C CYS A 168 -9.09 8.34 7.62
N ILE A 169 -8.68 9.42 8.29
CA ILE A 169 -8.84 10.81 7.84
C ILE A 169 -7.44 11.43 7.69
N ILE A 170 -7.14 11.91 6.48
CA ILE A 170 -5.91 12.64 6.17
C ILE A 170 -6.23 14.14 6.20
N PHE A 171 -5.68 14.86 7.19
CA PHE A 171 -5.63 16.31 7.13
C PHE A 171 -4.49 16.74 6.20
N ASP A 172 -4.82 17.41 5.11
CA ASP A 172 -3.87 17.74 4.05
C ASP A 172 -3.26 19.13 4.22
N LEU A 173 -1.93 19.20 4.33
CA LEU A 173 -1.15 20.44 4.31
C LEU A 173 -0.52 20.71 2.93
N GLU A 174 -0.60 19.77 1.98
CA GLU A 174 0.01 19.85 0.65
C GLU A 174 -0.94 20.47 -0.39
N ASP A 175 -1.31 19.78 -1.48
CA ASP A 175 -1.92 20.42 -2.66
C ASP A 175 -3.26 21.12 -2.42
N SER A 176 -4.07 20.70 -1.44
CA SER A 176 -5.33 21.39 -1.12
C SER A 176 -5.15 22.69 -0.30
N VAL A 177 -3.91 23.09 -0.01
CA VAL A 177 -3.57 24.31 0.73
C VAL A 177 -2.74 25.25 -0.13
N ALA A 178 -3.30 26.42 -0.46
CA ALA A 178 -2.59 27.47 -1.18
C ALA A 178 -1.32 27.93 -0.41
N PRO A 179 -0.19 28.23 -1.09
CA PRO A 179 1.10 28.49 -0.42
C PRO A 179 1.07 29.55 0.70
N HIS A 180 0.36 30.65 0.49
CA HIS A 180 0.23 31.73 1.48
C HIS A 180 -0.62 31.36 2.72
N ARG A 181 -1.23 30.16 2.75
CA ARG A 181 -2.06 29.65 3.87
C ARG A 181 -1.42 28.49 4.63
N LYS A 182 -0.22 28.01 4.25
CA LYS A 182 0.43 26.83 4.85
C LYS A 182 0.55 26.94 6.37
N GLY A 183 1.10 28.04 6.90
CA GLY A 183 1.23 28.27 8.35
C GLY A 183 -0.11 28.18 9.11
N ALA A 184 -1.12 28.95 8.69
CA ALA A 184 -2.46 28.90 9.31
C ALA A 184 -3.15 27.54 9.14
N ALA A 185 -2.84 26.77 8.08
CA ALA A 185 -3.34 25.41 7.92
C ALA A 185 -2.72 24.46 8.96
N ARG A 186 -1.41 24.56 9.27
CA ARG A 186 -0.77 23.76 10.34
C ARG A 186 -1.43 23.97 11.69
N GLU A 187 -1.67 25.24 12.07
CA GLU A 187 -2.38 25.60 13.30
C GLU A 187 -3.80 25.00 13.32
N THR A 188 -4.52 25.11 12.19
CA THR A 188 -5.87 24.56 12.03
C THR A 188 -5.88 23.03 12.12
N VAL A 189 -4.85 22.35 11.61
CA VAL A 189 -4.65 20.90 11.71
C VAL A 189 -4.27 20.46 13.12
N LEU A 190 -3.39 21.17 13.82
CA LEU A 190 -3.05 20.87 15.22
C LEU A 190 -4.27 21.00 16.15
N HIS A 191 -5.06 22.06 15.98
CA HIS A 191 -6.34 22.19 16.68
C HIS A 191 -7.32 21.07 16.28
N GLY A 192 -7.35 20.68 15.01
CA GLY A 192 -8.16 19.57 14.50
C GLY A 192 -7.81 18.21 15.11
N LEU A 193 -6.52 17.90 15.22
CA LEU A 193 -5.98 16.70 15.87
C LEU A 193 -6.33 16.69 17.37
N ASN A 194 -6.01 17.77 18.08
CA ASN A 194 -6.14 17.83 19.54
C ASN A 194 -7.60 17.92 20.01
N ALA A 195 -8.53 18.39 19.16
CA ALA A 195 -9.97 18.45 19.46
C ALA A 195 -10.75 17.19 19.01
N ALA A 196 -10.09 16.19 18.42
CA ALA A 196 -10.77 15.02 17.87
C ALA A 196 -11.30 14.09 18.97
N PRO A 197 -12.59 13.66 18.93
CA PRO A 197 -13.13 12.71 19.89
C PRO A 197 -12.47 11.32 19.74
N ARG A 198 -12.18 10.67 20.88
CA ARG A 198 -11.61 9.32 20.93
C ARG A 198 -12.49 8.41 21.81
N PRO A 199 -12.68 7.11 21.46
CA PRO A 199 -12.23 6.45 20.23
C PRO A 199 -12.90 7.04 18.99
N GLY A 200 -12.19 7.01 17.87
CA GLY A 200 -12.58 7.64 16.61
C GLY A 200 -11.71 7.14 15.44
N PRO A 201 -11.84 7.68 14.23
CA PRO A 201 -11.10 7.25 13.04
C PRO A 201 -9.58 7.39 13.20
N GLU A 202 -8.79 6.73 12.36
CA GLU A 202 -7.34 6.99 12.31
C GLU A 202 -7.10 8.44 11.86
N LEU A 203 -6.18 9.15 12.55
CA LEU A 203 -5.82 10.53 12.20
C LEU A 203 -4.43 10.59 11.58
N ALA A 204 -4.40 10.96 10.31
CA ALA A 204 -3.22 11.15 9.51
C ALA A 204 -3.04 12.61 9.10
N VAL A 205 -1.81 13.02 8.80
CA VAL A 205 -1.50 14.30 8.14
C VAL A 205 -0.71 14.02 6.87
N ARG A 206 -1.08 14.65 5.75
CA ARG A 206 -0.20 14.74 4.57
C ARG A 206 0.60 16.03 4.68
N ILE A 207 1.91 15.89 4.88
CA ILE A 207 2.86 17.01 4.95
C ILE A 207 3.25 17.49 3.55
N ASN A 208 3.90 18.63 3.44
CA ASN A 208 4.57 19.04 2.20
C ASN A 208 5.85 18.19 1.96
N PRO A 209 6.27 17.98 0.70
CA PRO A 209 7.37 17.09 0.36
C PRO A 209 8.75 17.68 0.74
N PRO A 210 9.60 16.95 1.49
CA PRO A 210 10.96 17.39 1.83
C PRO A 210 11.85 17.67 0.61
N SER A 211 11.68 16.89 -0.46
CA SER A 211 12.32 17.06 -1.78
C SER A 211 11.97 18.38 -2.47
N GLY A 212 10.78 18.94 -2.21
CA GLY A 212 10.30 20.19 -2.81
C GLY A 212 10.69 21.42 -2.00
N ASP A 213 10.43 21.42 -0.70
CA ASP A 213 10.87 22.45 0.24
C ASP A 213 11.06 21.86 1.65
N ILE A 214 12.32 21.62 2.00
CA ILE A 214 12.72 21.05 3.29
C ILE A 214 12.35 21.94 4.49
N ALA A 215 12.24 23.26 4.31
CA ALA A 215 11.81 24.17 5.38
C ALA A 215 10.29 24.10 5.57
N LEU A 216 9.53 24.07 4.47
CA LEU A 216 8.08 23.90 4.51
C LEU A 216 7.67 22.57 5.15
N ALA A 217 8.37 21.47 4.80
CA ALA A 217 8.19 20.16 5.42
C ALA A 217 8.67 20.11 6.88
N SER A 218 9.78 20.80 7.20
CA SER A 218 10.29 20.96 8.56
C SER A 218 9.24 21.58 9.48
N ASP A 219 8.69 22.72 9.10
CA ASP A 219 7.66 23.43 9.85
C ASP A 219 6.39 22.57 10.08
N ASP A 220 5.95 21.83 9.04
CA ASP A 220 4.76 20.96 9.16
C ASP A 220 4.97 19.93 10.27
N LEU A 221 6.15 19.26 10.25
CA LEU A 221 6.55 18.26 11.24
C LEU A 221 6.71 18.87 12.64
N ASP A 222 7.25 20.08 12.77
CA ASP A 222 7.40 20.80 14.04
C ASP A 222 6.05 21.07 14.73
N ILE A 223 4.99 21.28 13.93
CA ILE A 223 3.64 21.53 14.45
C ILE A 223 2.86 20.24 14.74
N VAL A 224 2.98 19.20 13.91
CA VAL A 224 2.09 18.01 14.05
C VAL A 224 2.66 16.87 14.89
N LEU A 225 3.98 16.64 14.90
CA LEU A 225 4.58 15.52 15.66
C LEU A 225 4.33 15.59 17.18
N PRO A 226 4.31 16.77 17.84
CA PRO A 226 3.97 16.89 19.26
C PRO A 226 2.54 16.47 19.64
N SER A 227 1.64 16.25 18.67
CA SER A 227 0.28 15.80 18.98
C SER A 227 0.24 14.30 19.29
N HIS A 228 -0.14 13.93 20.51
CA HIS A 228 -0.50 12.56 20.89
C HIS A 228 -1.64 11.98 20.03
N ALA A 229 -2.49 12.82 19.43
CA ALA A 229 -3.62 12.37 18.61
C ALA A 229 -3.22 11.94 17.19
N LEU A 230 -2.04 12.37 16.72
CA LEU A 230 -1.46 11.97 15.42
C LEU A 230 -1.02 10.50 15.46
N GLN A 231 -1.49 9.73 14.47
CA GLN A 231 -1.17 8.31 14.32
C GLN A 231 -0.37 8.01 13.05
N ALA A 232 -0.61 8.74 11.96
CA ALA A 232 0.02 8.48 10.68
C ALA A 232 0.52 9.75 9.97
N LEU A 233 1.53 9.60 9.12
CA LEU A 233 2.01 10.63 8.19
C LEU A 233 1.98 10.08 6.76
N VAL A 234 1.38 10.84 5.86
CA VAL A 234 1.46 10.62 4.42
C VAL A 234 2.57 11.53 3.88
N LEU A 235 3.58 10.92 3.25
CA LEU A 235 4.70 11.62 2.64
C LEU A 235 4.45 11.67 1.13
N PRO A 236 4.11 12.84 0.55
CA PRO A 236 3.97 12.97 -0.90
C PRO A 236 5.34 13.00 -1.59
N LYS A 237 5.34 12.71 -2.89
CA LYS A 237 6.44 12.99 -3.84
C LYS A 237 7.82 12.48 -3.35
N VAL A 238 7.83 11.27 -2.78
CA VAL A 238 9.03 10.59 -2.23
C VAL A 238 9.86 10.00 -3.36
N GLU A 239 11.11 10.46 -3.53
CA GLU A 239 12.05 9.94 -4.55
C GLU A 239 13.37 9.42 -3.96
N SER A 240 13.60 9.64 -2.66
CA SER A 240 14.80 9.26 -1.91
C SER A 240 14.48 8.69 -0.53
N ALA A 241 15.46 8.06 0.14
CA ALA A 241 15.32 7.65 1.54
C ALA A 241 15.49 8.84 2.49
N GLU A 242 16.30 9.82 2.08
CA GLU A 242 16.54 11.07 2.81
C GLU A 242 15.25 11.89 3.08
N ASP A 243 14.28 11.84 2.15
CA ASP A 243 12.93 12.40 2.36
C ASP A 243 12.27 11.86 3.64
N VAL A 244 12.43 10.55 3.89
CA VAL A 244 11.83 9.86 5.03
C VAL A 244 12.71 9.97 6.27
N PHE A 245 14.04 10.03 6.12
CA PHE A 245 14.98 10.21 7.23
C PHE A 245 14.73 11.52 8.00
N LEU A 246 14.36 12.62 7.31
CA LEU A 246 13.95 13.86 7.98
C LEU A 246 12.76 13.63 8.95
N VAL A 247 11.79 12.81 8.54
CA VAL A 247 10.62 12.48 9.36
C VAL A 247 11.01 11.59 10.53
N LEU A 248 11.89 10.61 10.34
CA LEU A 248 12.39 9.74 11.42
C LEU A 248 13.19 10.52 12.47
N ASP A 249 14.12 11.36 12.04
CA ASP A 249 14.98 12.14 12.92
C ASP A 249 14.15 13.18 13.70
N LYS A 250 13.18 13.86 13.05
CA LYS A 250 12.24 14.75 13.75
C LYS A 250 11.28 14.01 14.68
N ALA A 251 10.74 12.86 14.28
CA ALA A 251 9.87 12.07 15.14
C ALA A 251 10.61 11.59 16.40
N SER A 252 11.89 11.25 16.29
CA SER A 252 12.76 10.89 17.43
C SER A 252 12.97 12.02 18.44
N LEU A 253 12.80 13.28 18.02
CA LEU A 253 13.03 14.48 18.84
C LEU A 253 11.74 15.15 19.34
N LEU A 254 10.62 14.97 18.63
CA LEU A 254 9.39 15.75 18.81
C LEU A 254 8.15 14.93 19.17
N ARG A 255 8.21 13.58 19.09
CA ARG A 255 7.12 12.75 19.62
C ARG A 255 7.15 12.80 21.15
N PRO A 256 6.01 13.05 21.83
CA PRO A 256 5.96 12.97 23.28
C PRO A 256 6.26 11.55 23.77
N GLU A 257 6.97 11.43 24.89
CA GLU A 257 7.30 10.15 25.53
C GLU A 257 6.05 9.27 25.76
N GLY A 258 6.20 7.96 25.58
CA GLY A 258 5.10 6.99 25.67
C GLY A 258 4.10 7.01 24.50
N SER A 259 4.24 7.91 23.52
CA SER A 259 3.41 7.89 22.31
C SER A 259 3.74 6.69 21.42
N PRO A 260 2.74 6.08 20.74
CA PRO A 260 3.01 4.98 19.82
C PRO A 260 3.80 5.45 18.58
N PRO A 261 4.53 4.52 17.92
CA PRO A 261 5.20 4.77 16.64
C PRO A 261 4.24 5.34 15.60
N ILE A 262 4.67 6.36 14.85
CA ILE A 262 3.90 6.90 13.73
C ILE A 262 3.88 5.92 12.54
N ALA A 263 2.71 5.67 11.97
CA ALA A 263 2.57 4.93 10.72
C ALA A 263 2.95 5.83 9.52
N LEU A 264 3.97 5.43 8.76
CA LEU A 264 4.41 6.13 7.56
C LEU A 264 3.75 5.54 6.32
N ILE A 265 3.16 6.40 5.49
CA ILE A 265 2.54 6.06 4.21
C ILE A 265 3.32 6.82 3.13
N LEU A 266 4.04 6.09 2.27
CA LEU A 266 4.85 6.69 1.20
C LEU A 266 4.03 6.78 -0.09
N SER A 267 3.99 7.95 -0.69
CA SER A 267 3.27 8.20 -1.94
C SER A 267 4.16 7.97 -3.16
N VAL A 268 3.67 7.17 -4.10
CA VAL A 268 4.31 6.86 -5.38
C VAL A 268 3.69 7.76 -6.44
N GLU A 269 4.44 8.80 -6.83
CA GLU A 269 3.93 9.92 -7.64
C GLU A 269 4.72 10.16 -8.93
N SER A 270 5.80 9.41 -9.16
CA SER A 270 6.64 9.56 -10.36
C SER A 270 7.23 8.22 -10.80
N ALA A 271 7.77 8.15 -12.01
CA ALA A 271 8.51 7.00 -12.49
C ALA A 271 9.82 6.77 -11.69
N ALA A 272 10.47 7.83 -11.21
CA ALA A 272 11.66 7.72 -10.38
C ALA A 272 11.32 7.17 -8.99
N SER A 273 10.25 7.68 -8.38
CA SER A 273 9.66 7.16 -7.14
C SER A 273 9.36 5.66 -7.25
N LEU A 274 8.58 5.26 -8.27
CA LEU A 274 8.19 3.86 -8.50
C LEU A 274 9.40 2.94 -8.75
N HIS A 275 10.42 3.40 -9.46
CA HIS A 275 11.62 2.62 -9.75
C HIS A 275 12.54 2.47 -8.52
N ASN A 276 12.69 3.53 -7.73
CA ASN A 276 13.58 3.56 -6.56
C ASN A 276 12.93 2.94 -5.30
N MET A 277 11.60 2.81 -5.25
CA MET A 277 10.86 2.46 -4.03
C MET A 277 11.36 1.22 -3.28
N PRO A 278 11.79 0.11 -3.91
CA PRO A 278 12.38 -1.02 -3.19
C PRO A 278 13.64 -0.66 -2.38
N THR A 279 14.49 0.20 -2.94
CA THR A 279 15.71 0.70 -2.27
C THR A 279 15.34 1.65 -1.14
N ILE A 280 14.42 2.59 -1.40
CA ILE A 280 13.91 3.56 -0.40
C ILE A 280 13.34 2.83 0.82
N ILE A 281 12.50 1.81 0.61
CA ILE A 281 11.95 0.99 1.70
C ILE A 281 13.07 0.29 2.48
N SER A 282 14.04 -0.31 1.78
CA SER A 282 15.13 -1.05 2.43
C SER A 282 16.00 -0.16 3.32
N GLU A 283 16.40 1.01 2.82
CA GLU A 283 17.21 1.99 3.55
C GLU A 283 16.44 2.59 4.73
N VAL A 284 15.14 2.84 4.59
CA VAL A 284 14.27 3.32 5.67
C VAL A 284 14.03 2.25 6.73
N GLN A 285 13.82 0.98 6.35
CA GLN A 285 13.73 -0.13 7.31
C GLN A 285 15.04 -0.31 8.09
N GLN A 286 16.21 -0.18 7.45
CA GLN A 286 17.49 -0.16 8.14
C GLN A 286 17.58 1.01 9.13
N ARG A 287 17.25 2.25 8.71
CA ARG A 287 17.30 3.43 9.57
C ARG A 287 16.35 3.33 10.78
N ILE A 288 15.18 2.74 10.62
CA ILE A 288 14.25 2.46 11.73
C ILE A 288 14.87 1.46 12.72
N ALA A 289 15.52 0.40 12.23
CA ALA A 289 16.21 -0.56 13.09
C ALA A 289 17.42 0.06 13.82
N GLU A 290 18.21 0.90 13.14
CA GLU A 290 19.29 1.68 13.75
C GLU A 290 18.80 2.56 14.91
N LEU A 291 17.69 3.29 14.71
CA LEU A 291 17.09 4.15 15.74
C LEU A 291 16.48 3.33 16.89
N THR A 292 15.87 2.17 16.60
CA THR A 292 15.29 1.28 17.62
C THR A 292 16.36 0.64 18.53
N HIS A 293 17.58 0.47 18.01
CA HIS A 293 18.69 -0.16 18.73
C HIS A 293 19.79 0.82 19.16
N ALA A 294 19.51 2.13 19.11
CA ALA A 294 20.47 3.19 19.44
C ALA A 294 20.89 3.19 20.93
N ASP A 295 20.00 2.80 21.84
CA ASP A 295 20.31 2.57 23.26
C ASP A 295 19.90 1.14 23.69
N PRO A 296 20.84 0.17 23.69
CA PRO A 296 20.59 -1.18 24.17
C PRO A 296 20.29 -1.29 25.67
N SER A 297 20.47 -0.23 26.46
CA SER A 297 20.13 -0.19 27.89
C SER A 297 18.70 0.29 28.16
N ASN A 298 18.08 0.98 27.21
CA ASN A 298 16.70 1.47 27.27
C ASN A 298 15.98 1.20 25.93
N PRO A 299 15.43 -0.02 25.72
CA PRO A 299 14.81 -0.42 24.45
C PRO A 299 13.47 0.29 24.22
N ALA A 300 13.54 1.52 23.72
CA ALA A 300 12.40 2.32 23.32
C ALA A 300 11.72 1.77 22.03
N PRO A 301 10.41 2.00 21.85
CA PRO A 301 9.76 1.72 20.57
C PRO A 301 10.31 2.63 19.46
N PRO A 302 10.27 2.20 18.18
CA PRO A 302 10.69 3.04 17.06
C PRO A 302 9.87 4.34 16.99
N PRO A 303 10.45 5.47 16.53
CA PRO A 303 9.72 6.74 16.40
C PRO A 303 8.59 6.64 15.37
N ALA A 304 8.79 5.82 14.34
CA ALA A 304 7.84 5.56 13.27
C ALA A 304 8.14 4.23 12.56
N TYR A 305 7.17 3.71 11.79
CA TYR A 305 7.29 2.48 11.00
C TYR A 305 6.68 2.64 9.61
N LEU A 306 7.26 2.01 8.59
CA LEU A 306 6.61 1.93 7.27
C LEU A 306 5.36 1.07 7.36
N SER A 307 4.23 1.61 6.88
CA SER A 307 2.92 0.98 7.01
C SER A 307 2.27 0.69 5.65
N ALA A 308 2.41 1.60 4.67
CA ALA A 308 1.83 1.40 3.35
C ALA A 308 2.58 2.15 2.23
N LEU A 309 2.41 1.66 1.00
CA LEU A 309 2.57 2.45 -0.22
C LEU A 309 1.20 2.95 -0.70
N LEU A 310 1.18 4.15 -1.27
CA LEU A 310 0.02 4.82 -1.81
C LEU A 310 0.30 5.23 -3.26
N PHE A 311 -0.65 5.08 -4.17
CA PHE A 311 -0.47 5.49 -5.57
C PHE A 311 -1.21 6.80 -5.88
N ALA A 312 -0.49 7.88 -6.20
CA ALA A 312 -1.09 9.15 -6.62
C ALA A 312 -1.15 9.22 -8.16
N SER A 313 -2.31 8.87 -8.72
CA SER A 313 -2.44 8.68 -10.17
C SER A 313 -2.27 9.96 -11.00
N GLU A 314 -2.70 11.11 -10.49
CA GLU A 314 -2.70 12.36 -11.28
C GLU A 314 -1.29 12.93 -11.39
N ASP A 315 -0.55 12.99 -10.28
CA ASP A 315 0.88 13.30 -10.25
C ASP A 315 1.69 12.30 -11.09
N PHE A 316 1.41 11.00 -10.96
CA PHE A 316 2.08 9.96 -11.75
C PHE A 316 1.79 10.14 -13.25
N CYS A 317 0.56 10.44 -13.65
CA CYS A 317 0.19 10.78 -15.02
C CYS A 317 0.93 12.03 -15.52
N ALA A 318 1.01 13.09 -14.71
CA ALA A 318 1.73 14.32 -15.06
C ALA A 318 3.24 14.06 -15.22
N ALA A 319 3.85 13.30 -14.32
CA ALA A 319 5.27 12.95 -14.34
C ALA A 319 5.68 12.00 -15.47
N THR A 320 4.73 11.22 -16.02
CA THR A 320 4.99 10.21 -17.06
C THR A 320 4.38 10.51 -18.43
N SER A 321 3.58 11.57 -18.55
CA SER A 321 2.71 11.84 -19.71
C SER A 321 1.71 10.71 -20.04
N ILE A 322 1.43 9.81 -19.09
CA ILE A 322 0.40 8.78 -19.24
C ILE A 322 -0.99 9.45 -19.17
N ILE A 323 -1.84 9.16 -20.15
CA ILE A 323 -3.23 9.61 -20.14
C ILE A 323 -4.07 8.63 -19.31
N ARG A 324 -4.67 9.11 -18.20
CA ARG A 324 -5.71 8.37 -17.46
C ARG A 324 -7.00 8.32 -18.30
N THR A 325 -7.59 7.15 -18.39
CA THR A 325 -8.88 6.91 -19.08
C THR A 325 -9.85 6.19 -18.13
N ARG A 326 -11.15 6.13 -18.44
CA ARG A 326 -12.10 5.33 -17.62
C ARG A 326 -11.71 3.85 -17.56
N SER A 327 -11.10 3.28 -18.60
CA SER A 327 -10.67 1.88 -18.56
C SER A 327 -9.41 1.63 -17.73
N ARG A 328 -8.64 2.67 -17.39
CA ARG A 328 -7.42 2.62 -16.55
C ARG A 328 -6.33 1.64 -17.01
N HIS A 329 -6.46 1.02 -18.19
CA HIS A 329 -5.48 0.08 -18.75
C HIS A 329 -4.06 0.68 -18.84
N SER A 330 -3.97 2.00 -19.06
CA SER A 330 -2.72 2.76 -19.07
C SER A 330 -2.03 2.87 -17.70
N LEU A 331 -2.77 2.62 -16.61
CA LEU A 331 -2.29 2.59 -15.22
C LEU A 331 -2.18 1.18 -14.64
N LEU A 332 -2.52 0.12 -15.40
CA LEU A 332 -2.50 -1.27 -14.93
C LEU A 332 -1.10 -1.68 -14.44
N VAL A 333 -0.07 -1.42 -15.24
CA VAL A 333 1.33 -1.77 -14.92
C VAL A 333 1.84 -1.04 -13.67
N PRO A 334 1.79 0.30 -13.57
CA PRO A 334 2.28 0.99 -12.37
C PRO A 334 1.48 0.64 -11.11
N ARG A 335 0.14 0.47 -11.20
CA ARG A 335 -0.69 0.04 -10.04
C ARG A 335 -0.32 -1.36 -9.56
N ALA A 336 -0.16 -2.32 -10.47
CA ALA A 336 0.30 -3.66 -10.13
C ALA A 336 1.72 -3.65 -9.52
N GLN A 337 2.62 -2.81 -10.04
CA GLN A 337 3.98 -2.66 -9.49
C GLN A 337 3.99 -2.06 -8.07
N VAL A 338 3.10 -1.10 -7.76
CA VAL A 338 2.94 -0.57 -6.39
C VAL A 338 2.48 -1.67 -5.44
N VAL A 339 1.50 -2.50 -5.81
CA VAL A 339 1.06 -3.62 -4.97
C VAL A 339 2.19 -4.64 -4.78
N LEU A 340 2.84 -5.08 -5.86
CA LEU A 340 3.92 -6.07 -5.79
C LEU A 340 5.09 -5.58 -4.91
N THR A 341 5.50 -4.32 -5.05
CA THR A 341 6.52 -3.71 -4.18
C THR A 341 6.05 -3.64 -2.73
N ALA A 342 4.82 -3.19 -2.46
CA ALA A 342 4.29 -3.14 -1.10
C ALA A 342 4.32 -4.54 -0.44
N ARG A 343 3.82 -5.57 -1.13
CA ARG A 343 3.79 -6.95 -0.61
C ARG A 343 5.18 -7.55 -0.41
N ALA A 344 6.16 -7.22 -1.26
CA ALA A 344 7.54 -7.69 -1.12
C ALA A 344 8.19 -7.24 0.20
N PHE A 345 7.77 -6.11 0.78
CA PHE A 345 8.26 -5.57 2.06
C PHE A 345 7.24 -5.68 3.21
N GLY A 346 6.15 -6.46 3.04
CA GLY A 346 5.12 -6.66 4.06
C GLY A 346 4.19 -5.47 4.32
N LEU A 347 4.18 -4.48 3.42
CA LEU A 347 3.38 -3.26 3.52
C LEU A 347 1.97 -3.43 2.95
N SER A 348 1.05 -2.57 3.38
CA SER A 348 -0.24 -2.38 2.70
C SER A 348 -0.09 -1.57 1.41
N ALA A 349 -1.04 -1.72 0.49
CA ALA A 349 -1.12 -0.93 -0.73
C ALA A 349 -2.44 -0.14 -0.78
N ILE A 350 -2.37 1.15 -1.09
CA ILE A 350 -3.50 2.08 -1.14
C ILE A 350 -3.69 2.62 -2.58
N ASP A 351 -4.87 2.39 -3.16
CA ASP A 351 -5.22 2.78 -4.53
C ASP A 351 -5.51 4.29 -4.68
N MET A 352 -5.42 4.77 -5.92
CA MET A 352 -5.61 6.16 -6.34
C MET A 352 -6.98 6.77 -5.99
N VAL A 353 -7.06 8.09 -6.01
CA VAL A 353 -8.34 8.83 -5.92
C VAL A 353 -9.25 8.54 -7.13
N CYS A 354 -10.56 8.45 -6.88
CA CYS A 354 -11.56 8.60 -7.94
C CYS A 354 -11.96 10.08 -8.03
N VAL A 355 -11.62 10.72 -9.16
CA VAL A 355 -11.70 12.19 -9.34
C VAL A 355 -13.14 12.67 -9.54
N ASP A 356 -14.00 11.87 -10.19
CA ASP A 356 -15.42 12.20 -10.29
C ASP A 356 -16.14 11.82 -8.98
N ILE A 357 -16.48 12.84 -8.20
CA ILE A 357 -17.19 12.71 -6.92
C ILE A 357 -18.65 12.26 -7.10
N LYS A 358 -19.22 12.39 -8.31
CA LYS A 358 -20.64 12.13 -8.60
C LYS A 358 -20.88 10.79 -9.29
N ASP A 359 -19.90 10.25 -10.01
CA ASP A 359 -20.01 8.94 -10.67
C ASP A 359 -19.68 7.78 -9.71
N GLU A 360 -20.68 7.38 -8.89
CA GLU A 360 -20.57 6.23 -7.99
C GLU A 360 -20.33 4.90 -8.75
N ALA A 361 -20.74 4.80 -10.02
CA ALA A 361 -20.43 3.62 -10.85
C ALA A 361 -18.94 3.58 -11.20
N CYS A 362 -18.33 4.69 -11.60
CA CYS A 362 -16.89 4.80 -11.82
C CYS A 362 -16.10 4.50 -10.53
N LEU A 363 -16.53 5.04 -9.39
CA LEU A 363 -15.94 4.73 -8.08
C LEU A 363 -15.99 3.22 -7.77
N THR A 364 -17.11 2.58 -8.06
CA THR A 364 -17.33 1.14 -7.83
C THR A 364 -16.46 0.29 -8.76
N GLU A 365 -16.43 0.62 -10.06
CA GLU A 365 -15.52 0.02 -11.05
C GLU A 365 -14.06 0.11 -10.58
N GLU A 366 -13.60 1.29 -10.13
CA GLU A 366 -12.23 1.50 -9.68
C GLU A 366 -11.87 0.72 -8.42
N ALA A 367 -12.75 0.74 -7.42
CA ALA A 367 -12.49 0.07 -6.14
C ALA A 367 -12.50 -1.45 -6.28
N GLN A 368 -13.36 -2.01 -7.15
CA GLN A 368 -13.39 -3.44 -7.44
C GLN A 368 -12.12 -3.88 -8.18
N GLU A 369 -11.73 -3.14 -9.23
CA GLU A 369 -10.48 -3.37 -9.98
C GLU A 369 -9.24 -3.25 -9.06
N ALA A 370 -9.26 -2.34 -8.09
CA ALA A 370 -8.21 -2.22 -7.08
C ALA A 370 -8.17 -3.40 -6.08
N LYS A 371 -9.33 -3.90 -5.62
CA LYS A 371 -9.40 -5.12 -4.78
C LYS A 371 -8.81 -6.32 -5.53
N GLU A 372 -9.15 -6.47 -6.80
CA GLU A 372 -8.67 -7.55 -7.69
C GLU A 372 -7.15 -7.47 -7.95
N LEU A 373 -6.60 -6.26 -8.09
CA LEU A 373 -5.15 -6.04 -8.17
C LEU A 373 -4.42 -6.26 -6.82
N GLY A 374 -5.14 -6.45 -5.72
CA GLY A 374 -4.57 -6.76 -4.40
C GLY A 374 -4.26 -5.55 -3.52
N PHE A 375 -4.85 -4.37 -3.81
CA PHE A 375 -4.83 -3.23 -2.87
C PHE A 375 -5.65 -3.55 -1.60
N ASP A 376 -5.30 -2.94 -0.47
CA ASP A 376 -6.05 -3.05 0.79
C ASP A 376 -7.08 -1.93 0.98
N ALA A 377 -6.93 -0.84 0.23
CA ALA A 377 -7.61 0.42 0.48
C ALA A 377 -7.69 1.30 -0.77
N LYS A 378 -8.52 2.35 -0.72
CA LYS A 378 -8.55 3.42 -1.72
C LYS A 378 -8.63 4.82 -1.09
N GLN A 379 -7.99 5.77 -1.75
CA GLN A 379 -8.08 7.19 -1.39
C GLN A 379 -9.45 7.77 -1.75
N VAL A 380 -9.97 8.60 -0.86
CA VAL A 380 -11.30 9.21 -0.95
C VAL A 380 -11.17 10.72 -0.79
N VAL A 381 -11.85 11.49 -1.66
CA VAL A 381 -11.83 12.96 -1.67
C VAL A 381 -13.15 13.60 -1.25
N HIS A 382 -14.20 12.80 -1.05
CA HIS A 382 -15.51 13.26 -0.59
C HIS A 382 -16.22 12.23 0.31
N PRO A 383 -16.91 12.65 1.40
CA PRO A 383 -17.58 11.72 2.32
C PRO A 383 -18.54 10.70 1.70
N SER A 384 -19.21 11.02 0.58
CA SER A 384 -20.09 10.06 -0.11
C SER A 384 -19.36 8.83 -0.66
N GLN A 385 -18.07 8.94 -0.96
CA GLN A 385 -17.27 7.82 -1.50
C GLN A 385 -16.84 6.83 -0.41
N VAL A 386 -16.90 7.21 0.88
CA VAL A 386 -16.42 6.40 2.02
C VAL A 386 -17.18 5.07 2.11
N GLY A 387 -18.51 5.13 2.18
CA GLY A 387 -19.36 3.94 2.32
C GLY A 387 -19.19 2.92 1.19
N PRO A 388 -19.29 3.33 -0.10
CA PRO A 388 -19.01 2.44 -1.24
C PRO A 388 -17.64 1.78 -1.18
N VAL A 389 -16.57 2.56 -0.92
CA VAL A 389 -15.19 2.04 -0.82
C VAL A 389 -15.07 1.02 0.31
N GLN A 390 -15.58 1.30 1.51
CA GLN A 390 -15.49 0.38 2.64
C GLN A 390 -16.24 -0.94 2.43
N ARG A 391 -17.38 -0.91 1.72
CA ARG A 391 -18.13 -2.14 1.37
C ARG A 391 -17.34 -3.03 0.42
N ILE A 392 -16.63 -2.44 -0.55
CA ILE A 392 -15.86 -3.19 -1.55
C ILE A 392 -14.60 -3.80 -0.92
N PHE A 393 -13.81 -3.00 -0.19
CA PHE A 393 -12.57 -3.47 0.44
C PHE A 393 -12.77 -4.32 1.71
N ALA A 394 -13.99 -4.46 2.21
CA ALA A 394 -14.36 -5.54 3.13
C ALA A 394 -14.38 -6.90 2.40
N PRO A 395 -14.15 -8.02 3.10
CA PRO A 395 -14.56 -9.32 2.59
C PRO A 395 -16.09 -9.42 2.66
N SER A 396 -16.70 -10.09 1.69
CA SER A 396 -18.11 -10.47 1.71
C SER A 396 -18.35 -11.67 2.62
N GLU A 397 -19.60 -11.88 3.06
CA GLU A 397 -19.98 -13.06 3.87
C GLU A 397 -19.62 -14.38 3.17
N ALA A 398 -19.72 -14.43 1.84
CA ALA A 398 -19.29 -15.57 1.04
C ALA A 398 -17.76 -15.78 1.06
N GLU A 399 -16.95 -14.71 0.95
CA GLU A 399 -15.49 -14.78 1.12
C GLU A 399 -15.13 -15.27 2.53
N VAL A 400 -15.76 -14.74 3.58
CA VAL A 400 -15.52 -15.12 4.99
C VAL A 400 -15.93 -16.58 5.25
N ARG A 401 -17.10 -17.01 4.78
CA ARG A 401 -17.58 -18.38 4.90
C ARG A 401 -16.66 -19.35 4.16
N ARG A 402 -16.29 -19.04 2.91
CA ARG A 402 -15.34 -19.86 2.13
C ARG A 402 -13.99 -19.98 2.83
N ALA A 403 -13.49 -18.89 3.42
CA ALA A 403 -12.24 -18.90 4.18
C ALA A 403 -12.32 -19.77 5.44
N ALA A 404 -13.36 -19.60 6.27
CA ALA A 404 -13.59 -20.44 7.45
C ALA A 404 -13.67 -21.94 7.07
N ARG A 405 -14.32 -22.27 5.95
CA ARG A 405 -14.41 -23.63 5.43
C ARG A 405 -13.06 -24.17 4.94
N ILE A 406 -12.22 -23.37 4.25
CA ILE A 406 -10.84 -23.77 3.92
C ILE A 406 -10.09 -24.14 5.20
N THR A 407 -10.06 -23.25 6.20
CA THR A 407 -9.32 -23.46 7.46
C THR A 407 -9.78 -24.73 8.17
N PHE A 408 -11.09 -24.96 8.30
CA PHE A 408 -11.65 -26.17 8.92
C PHE A 408 -11.31 -27.46 8.15
N PHE A 409 -11.57 -27.50 6.84
CA PHE A 409 -11.31 -28.71 6.05
C PHE A 409 -9.82 -29.01 5.95
N TYR A 410 -8.95 -27.99 5.90
CA TYR A 410 -7.49 -28.15 5.93
C TYR A 410 -7.02 -28.78 7.25
N GLN A 411 -7.42 -28.22 8.40
CA GLN A 411 -7.07 -28.76 9.72
C GLN A 411 -7.56 -30.21 9.90
N LYS A 412 -8.80 -30.49 9.49
CA LYS A 412 -9.42 -31.83 9.46
C LYS A 412 -8.63 -32.82 8.58
N GLY A 413 -8.13 -32.38 7.43
CA GLY A 413 -7.31 -33.20 6.53
C GLY A 413 -5.92 -33.51 7.06
N ILE A 414 -5.24 -32.52 7.66
CA ILE A 414 -3.94 -32.69 8.33
C ILE A 414 -4.05 -33.64 9.53
N ALA A 415 -5.09 -33.50 10.35
CA ALA A 415 -5.36 -34.39 11.48
C ALA A 415 -5.69 -35.84 11.07
N ALA A 416 -6.18 -36.03 9.83
CA ALA A 416 -6.40 -37.34 9.22
C ALA A 416 -5.19 -37.85 8.38
N HIS A 417 -4.05 -37.15 8.42
CA HIS A 417 -2.82 -37.46 7.68
C HIS A 417 -3.02 -37.61 6.15
N LEU A 418 -3.95 -36.85 5.56
CA LEU A 418 -4.22 -36.88 4.12
C LEU A 418 -3.17 -36.09 3.34
N GLY A 419 -2.58 -36.72 2.31
CA GLY A 419 -1.59 -36.08 1.43
C GLY A 419 -2.16 -35.04 0.45
N ALA A 420 -3.47 -35.03 0.25
CA ALA A 420 -4.22 -34.00 -0.45
C ALA A 420 -5.54 -33.78 0.30
N VAL A 421 -5.98 -32.53 0.42
CA VAL A 421 -7.21 -32.17 1.13
C VAL A 421 -8.23 -31.62 0.16
N SER A 422 -9.49 -32.01 0.34
CA SER A 422 -10.62 -31.55 -0.47
C SER A 422 -11.56 -30.69 0.36
N LEU A 423 -11.95 -29.54 -0.21
CA LEU A 423 -13.08 -28.74 0.24
C LEU A 423 -14.29 -29.11 -0.62
N PRO A 424 -15.33 -29.77 -0.06
CA PRO A 424 -16.58 -30.00 -0.78
C PRO A 424 -17.23 -28.68 -1.19
N ASP A 425 -17.89 -28.64 -2.33
CA ASP A 425 -18.74 -27.50 -2.67
C ASP A 425 -20.04 -27.56 -1.85
N GLU A 426 -20.62 -26.41 -1.50
CA GLU A 426 -21.83 -26.35 -0.65
C GLU A 426 -23.12 -26.56 -1.46
N ASP A 427 -23.08 -26.22 -2.75
CA ASP A 427 -24.25 -26.11 -3.63
C ASP A 427 -24.34 -27.23 -4.69
N ASP A 428 -23.34 -28.11 -4.81
CA ASP A 428 -23.40 -29.24 -5.76
C ASP A 428 -23.94 -30.53 -5.10
N PRO A 429 -25.16 -30.98 -5.44
CA PRO A 429 -25.70 -32.25 -4.94
C PRO A 429 -24.97 -33.50 -5.49
N ASN A 430 -24.11 -33.34 -6.51
CA ASN A 430 -23.30 -34.45 -7.04
C ASN A 430 -21.97 -34.65 -6.26
N GLY A 431 -21.65 -33.74 -5.32
CA GLY A 431 -20.50 -33.88 -4.43
C GLY A 431 -19.16 -33.44 -5.03
N SER A 432 -19.13 -32.45 -5.92
CA SER A 432 -17.89 -31.81 -6.36
C SER A 432 -17.09 -31.27 -5.17
N ALA A 433 -15.76 -31.24 -5.34
CA ALA A 433 -14.86 -30.73 -4.33
C ALA A 433 -13.62 -30.09 -4.97
N THR A 434 -13.26 -28.91 -4.48
CA THR A 434 -12.02 -28.23 -4.83
C THR A 434 -10.87 -28.76 -3.98
N MET A 435 -9.76 -29.16 -4.58
CA MET A 435 -8.53 -29.48 -3.83
C MET A 435 -7.97 -28.19 -3.17
N ILE A 436 -7.58 -28.26 -1.89
CA ILE A 436 -7.04 -27.13 -1.13
C ILE A 436 -5.64 -27.44 -0.59
N ASP A 437 -4.80 -26.41 -0.56
CA ASP A 437 -3.38 -26.49 -0.19
C ASP A 437 -2.96 -25.38 0.80
N ALA A 438 -1.67 -25.32 1.15
CA ALA A 438 -1.13 -24.33 2.08
C ALA A 438 -1.19 -22.87 1.55
N PRO A 439 -0.92 -22.58 0.26
CA PRO A 439 -1.27 -21.30 -0.36
C PRO A 439 -2.73 -20.88 -0.15
N MET A 440 -3.70 -21.76 -0.37
CA MET A 440 -5.12 -21.46 -0.15
C MET A 440 -5.47 -21.22 1.33
N LEU A 441 -4.83 -21.93 2.26
CA LEU A 441 -4.95 -21.64 3.69
C LEU A 441 -4.47 -20.22 4.02
N LYS A 442 -3.30 -19.80 3.52
CA LYS A 442 -2.79 -18.44 3.73
C LYS A 442 -3.73 -17.35 3.19
N GLN A 443 -4.41 -17.61 2.07
CA GLN A 443 -5.44 -16.72 1.54
C GLN A 443 -6.66 -16.66 2.47
N ALA A 444 -7.11 -17.81 2.97
CA ALA A 444 -8.21 -17.89 3.93
C ALA A 444 -7.91 -17.14 5.24
N ASP A 445 -6.73 -17.37 5.83
CA ASP A 445 -6.31 -16.71 7.07
C ASP A 445 -6.24 -15.18 6.91
N ALA A 446 -5.79 -14.68 5.75
CA ALA A 446 -5.79 -13.25 5.42
C ALA A 446 -7.21 -12.66 5.28
N VAL A 447 -8.15 -13.40 4.69
CA VAL A 447 -9.57 -13.01 4.61
C VAL A 447 -10.20 -12.99 6.02
N LEU A 448 -9.93 -14.00 6.84
CA LEU A 448 -10.42 -14.07 8.23
C LEU A 448 -9.82 -12.97 9.11
N ALA A 449 -8.56 -12.59 8.91
CA ALA A 449 -7.95 -11.45 9.60
C ALA A 449 -8.65 -10.13 9.24
N LYS A 450 -8.93 -9.89 7.94
CA LYS A 450 -9.72 -8.73 7.49
C LYS A 450 -11.14 -8.74 8.04
N ALA A 451 -11.79 -9.90 8.11
CA ALA A 451 -13.12 -10.06 8.70
C ALA A 451 -13.16 -9.70 10.19
N ARG A 452 -12.20 -10.20 10.99
CA ARG A 452 -12.06 -9.87 12.42
C ARG A 452 -11.78 -8.39 12.65
N ALA A 453 -10.87 -7.80 11.86
CA ALA A 453 -10.60 -6.35 11.92
C ALA A 453 -11.84 -5.51 11.59
N ALA A 454 -12.67 -5.95 10.66
CA ALA A 454 -13.97 -5.35 10.33
C ALA A 454 -15.11 -5.73 11.30
N ARG A 455 -14.82 -6.48 12.39
CA ARG A 455 -15.79 -6.99 13.38
C ARG A 455 -16.95 -7.81 12.76
N MET A 456 -16.68 -8.50 11.66
CA MET A 456 -17.62 -9.41 11.02
C MET A 456 -17.70 -10.75 11.75
N ALA A 457 -18.88 -11.37 11.75
CA ALA A 457 -19.05 -12.73 12.23
C ALA A 457 -18.28 -13.73 11.35
N VAL A 458 -17.60 -14.69 11.98
CA VAL A 458 -16.96 -15.83 11.32
C VAL A 458 -17.75 -17.09 11.69
N PRO A 459 -18.27 -17.88 10.73
CA PRO A 459 -19.13 -19.03 11.04
C PRO A 459 -18.33 -20.21 11.61
N ASP A 460 -18.91 -20.90 12.59
CA ASP A 460 -18.36 -22.15 13.15
C ASP A 460 -18.75 -23.35 12.26
N ILE A 461 -17.90 -23.61 11.27
CA ILE A 461 -18.03 -24.74 10.34
C ILE A 461 -17.94 -26.10 11.05
N ALA A 462 -17.30 -26.19 12.23
CA ALA A 462 -17.22 -27.44 12.98
C ALA A 462 -18.57 -27.80 13.61
N ALA A 463 -19.25 -26.81 14.20
CA ALA A 463 -20.61 -26.98 14.73
C ALA A 463 -21.62 -27.34 13.63
N GLU A 464 -21.57 -26.63 12.48
CA GLU A 464 -22.43 -26.91 11.33
C GLU A 464 -22.24 -28.34 10.78
N GLU A 465 -20.99 -28.80 10.65
CA GLU A 465 -20.67 -30.16 10.20
C GLU A 465 -21.04 -31.25 11.22
N GLU A 466 -21.06 -30.94 12.52
CA GLU A 466 -21.62 -31.83 13.53
C GLU A 466 -23.15 -31.94 13.42
N GLU A 467 -23.85 -30.82 13.24
CA GLU A 467 -25.31 -30.84 13.12
C GLU A 467 -25.75 -31.57 11.84
N ARG A 468 -25.11 -31.30 10.70
CA ARG A 468 -25.37 -32.00 9.43
C ARG A 468 -25.23 -33.52 9.57
N LYS A 469 -24.25 -34.02 10.35
CA LYS A 469 -24.12 -35.45 10.68
C LYS A 469 -25.25 -35.97 11.56
N LYS A 470 -25.63 -35.22 12.60
CA LYS A 470 -26.72 -35.59 13.53
C LYS A 470 -28.05 -35.71 12.80
N GLN A 471 -28.34 -34.79 11.89
CA GLN A 471 -29.52 -34.83 11.02
C GLN A 471 -29.44 -36.00 10.00
N GLY A 472 -28.30 -36.17 9.32
CA GLY A 472 -28.11 -37.23 8.32
C GLY A 472 -28.23 -38.66 8.88
N ASN A 473 -27.78 -38.91 10.11
CA ASN A 473 -27.92 -40.22 10.77
C ASN A 473 -29.36 -40.53 11.24
N GLY A 474 -30.28 -39.55 11.21
CA GLY A 474 -31.66 -39.72 11.68
C GLY A 474 -32.59 -40.47 10.72
N GLY A 475 -32.23 -40.63 9.45
CA GLY A 475 -33.12 -41.22 8.43
C GLY A 475 -33.14 -42.76 8.36
N GLY A 476 -32.21 -43.44 9.05
CA GLY A 476 -31.93 -44.88 8.87
C GLY A 476 -32.88 -45.85 9.59
N ALA A 477 -34.21 -45.71 9.44
CA ALA A 477 -35.17 -46.42 10.31
C ALA A 477 -36.37 -47.13 9.65
N ASN A 478 -36.27 -47.59 8.38
CA ASN A 478 -36.96 -48.82 7.94
C ASN A 478 -36.49 -49.28 6.54
N GLY A 479 -36.09 -50.55 6.42
CA GLY A 479 -35.59 -51.12 5.16
C GLY A 479 -34.90 -52.48 5.34
N LYS A 480 -35.66 -53.52 5.67
CA LYS A 480 -35.16 -54.92 5.61
C LYS A 480 -35.12 -55.43 4.16
N VAL A 481 -34.41 -56.55 3.96
CA VAL A 481 -34.13 -57.27 2.70
C VAL A 481 -32.92 -56.69 1.95
N GLY A 482 -31.87 -57.47 1.66
CA GLY A 482 -31.62 -58.88 2.02
C GLY A 482 -30.24 -59.35 1.54
N ASP A 483 -29.80 -60.53 2.01
CA ASP A 483 -28.47 -61.07 1.70
C ASP A 483 -28.27 -61.41 0.21
N ALA A 484 -27.13 -60.98 -0.35
CA ALA A 484 -26.63 -61.46 -1.63
C ALA A 484 -25.09 -61.48 -1.63
N VAL A 485 -24.51 -62.67 -1.48
CA VAL A 485 -23.05 -62.88 -1.53
C VAL A 485 -22.61 -63.17 -2.96
N SER A 486 -21.67 -62.40 -3.49
CA SER A 486 -20.80 -62.86 -4.59
C SER A 486 -19.46 -62.12 -4.60
N ALA A 487 -18.37 -62.88 -4.56
CA ALA A 487 -17.03 -62.42 -4.90
C ALA A 487 -16.63 -62.98 -6.28
N VAL A 488 -15.79 -62.25 -7.02
CA VAL A 488 -14.91 -62.63 -8.16
C VAL A 488 -14.40 -61.28 -8.72
N SER A 489 -13.15 -60.85 -8.60
CA SER A 489 -11.82 -61.44 -8.90
C SER A 489 -11.41 -61.37 -10.38
N GLY A 490 -10.55 -60.41 -10.70
CA GLY A 490 -9.50 -60.47 -11.74
C GLY A 490 -9.84 -60.91 -13.18
N GLY A 491 -9.79 -59.97 -14.12
CA GLY A 491 -9.80 -60.27 -15.57
C GLY A 491 -8.95 -59.28 -16.36
N ASN A 492 -7.72 -59.67 -16.73
CA ASN A 492 -6.82 -58.86 -17.57
C ASN A 492 -6.76 -59.46 -18.99
N ALA A 493 -7.19 -58.70 -20.01
CA ALA A 493 -7.17 -59.15 -21.40
C ALA A 493 -6.83 -58.00 -22.38
N LYS A 494 -5.97 -58.30 -23.36
CA LYS A 494 -5.42 -57.32 -24.31
C LYS A 494 -6.42 -56.93 -25.41
N GLY A 495 -6.54 -55.62 -25.61
CA GLY A 495 -6.41 -54.89 -26.89
C GLY A 495 -7.02 -55.43 -28.19
N LYS A 496 -7.68 -54.51 -28.91
CA LYS A 496 -7.74 -54.50 -30.38
C LYS A 496 -7.83 -53.06 -30.91
N GLU A 497 -7.30 -52.85 -32.11
CA GLU A 497 -7.32 -51.57 -32.83
C GLU A 497 -8.70 -51.31 -33.43
N GLY A 498 -9.10 -50.04 -33.62
CA GLY A 498 -10.42 -49.72 -34.15
C GLY A 498 -10.72 -48.24 -34.40
N GLY A 499 -10.18 -47.68 -35.49
CA GLY A 499 -10.76 -46.61 -36.30
C GLY A 499 -11.38 -45.36 -35.63
N LEU A 500 -10.73 -44.21 -35.82
CA LEU A 500 -11.42 -42.91 -35.90
C LEU A 500 -12.51 -42.95 -37.00
N PRO A 501 -13.58 -42.16 -36.85
CA PRO A 501 -13.69 -41.03 -37.78
C PRO A 501 -14.02 -39.70 -37.11
N LEU A 502 -13.49 -38.62 -37.69
CA LEU A 502 -13.94 -37.26 -37.44
C LEU A 502 -15.36 -37.06 -37.99
N SER A 503 -16.21 -36.36 -37.25
CA SER A 503 -17.33 -35.62 -37.83
C SER A 503 -17.39 -34.21 -37.24
N LYS A 504 -17.85 -33.24 -38.05
CA LYS A 504 -17.85 -31.82 -37.70
C LYS A 504 -19.23 -31.39 -37.24
N ARG A 505 -19.30 -30.62 -36.16
CA ARG A 505 -20.10 -29.39 -36.08
C ARG A 505 -19.60 -28.48 -34.97
#